data_AF-A0A6N2N225-F1
#
_entry.id   AF-A0A6N2N225-F1
#
_cell.length_a   1.000
_cell.length_b   1.000
_cell.length_c   1.000
_cell.angle_alpha   90.00
_cell.angle_beta   90.00
_cell.angle_gamma   90.00
#
_symmetry.space_group_name_H-M   'P 1'
#
loop_
_entity.id
_entity.type
_entity.pdbx_description
1 polymer ?
#
loop_
_entity_poly.entity_id
_entity_poly.type
_entity_poly.pdbx_seq_one_letter_code
_entity_poly.pdbx_strand_id
1 'polypeptide(L)' 'MGSGIATELILSKYPVTLKEVDKKFLTAGIDRIKANLQSRIKKGNMTLKELGENLSLLNGVLDYESFSDMDMVIE' A
#
# COMPACT_ATOMS: atom_id res chain seq x y z
N MET A 1 -7.97 8.54 -2.82
CA MET A 1 -8.10 7.47 -3.84
C MET A 1 -6.86 6.58 -3.86
N GLY A 2 -5.64 7.15 -3.75
CA GLY A 2 -4.38 6.38 -3.73
C GLY A 2 -4.33 5.18 -2.79
N SER A 3 -4.84 5.28 -1.55
CA SER A 3 -4.89 4.13 -0.63
C SER A 3 -5.73 2.95 -1.13
N GLY A 4 -6.80 3.21 -1.88
CA GLY A 4 -7.63 2.16 -2.48
C GLY A 4 -6.90 1.48 -3.65
N ILE A 5 -6.29 2.27 -4.53
CA ILE A 5 -5.50 1.79 -5.67
C ILE A 5 -4.33 0.94 -5.17
N ALA A 6 -3.56 1.45 -4.20
CA ALA A 6 -2.47 0.72 -3.58
C ALA A 6 -2.93 -0.61 -2.96
N THR A 7 -4.10 -0.62 -2.30
CA THR A 7 -4.68 -1.86 -1.74
C THR A 7 -4.92 -2.91 -2.83
N GLU A 8 -5.55 -2.54 -3.95
CA GLU A 8 -5.87 -3.50 -5.02
C GLU A 8 -4.61 -3.99 -5.76
N LEU A 9 -3.61 -3.13 -5.95
CA LEU A 9 -2.32 -3.53 -6.53
C LEU A 9 -1.55 -4.50 -5.61
N ILE A 10 -1.51 -4.23 -4.31
CA ILE A 10 -0.89 -5.13 -3.31
C ILE A 10 -1.59 -6.48 -3.28
N LEU A 11 -2.93 -6.51 -3.32
CA LEU A 11 -3.70 -7.75 -3.39
C LEU A 11 -3.39 -8.55 -4.65
N SER A 12 -3.11 -7.86 -5.74
CA SER A 12 -2.66 -8.42 -7.02
C SER A 12 -1.15 -8.76 -7.03
N LYS A 13 -0.49 -8.67 -5.88
CA LYS A 13 0.92 -9.02 -5.64
C LYS A 13 1.95 -8.13 -6.33
N TYR A 14 1.58 -6.88 -6.63
CA TYR A 14 2.53 -5.86 -7.08
C TYR A 14 3.18 -5.14 -5.89
N PRO A 15 4.51 -4.94 -5.91
CA PRO A 15 5.17 -3.97 -5.03
C PRO A 15 4.63 -2.56 -5.29
N VAL A 16 4.34 -1.82 -4.24
CA VAL A 16 3.77 -0.46 -4.34
C VAL A 16 4.57 0.49 -3.46
N THR A 17 5.03 1.59 -4.07
CA THR A 17 5.57 2.74 -3.34
C THR A 17 4.50 3.82 -3.25
N LEU A 18 4.02 4.09 -2.04
CA LEU A 18 3.10 5.19 -1.74
C LEU A 18 3.93 6.46 -1.46
N LYS A 19 3.89 7.40 -2.40
CA LYS A 19 4.52 8.71 -2.24
C LYS A 19 3.51 9.73 -1.72
N GLU A 20 3.90 10.52 -0.72
CA GLU A 20 3.09 11.62 -0.18
C GLU A 20 3.93 12.89 0.04
N VAL A 21 3.27 14.02 0.28
CA VAL A 21 3.96 15.32 0.49
C VAL A 21 4.58 15.46 1.87
N ASP A 22 4.00 14.81 2.89
CA ASP A 22 4.52 14.84 4.25
C ASP A 22 4.23 13.54 5.02
N LYS A 23 4.87 13.40 6.19
CA LYS A 23 4.75 12.21 7.04
C LYS A 23 3.34 11.97 7.57
N LYS A 24 2.55 13.03 7.79
CA LYS A 24 1.19 12.92 8.33
C LYS A 24 0.28 12.28 7.29
N PHE A 25 0.32 12.75 6.04
CA PHE A 25 -0.44 12.14 4.94
C PHE A 25 0.05 10.73 4.63
N LEU A 26 1.37 10.50 4.62
CA LEU A 26 1.94 9.18 4.41
C LEU A 26 1.45 8.16 5.43
N THR A 27 1.54 8.51 6.71
CA THR A 27 1.07 7.63 7.80
C THR A 27 -0.42 7.36 7.67
N ALA A 28 -1.23 8.40 7.40
CA ALA A 28 -2.67 8.24 7.22
C ALA A 28 -3.03 7.40 5.98
N GLY A 29 -2.22 7.44 4.91
CA GLY A 29 -2.37 6.60 3.73
C GLY A 29 -2.07 5.13 4.04
N ILE A 30 -0.94 4.86 4.70
CA ILE A 30 -0.54 3.53 5.15
C ILE A 30 -1.58 2.92 6.10
N ASP A 31 -2.09 3.69 7.06
CA ASP A 31 -3.09 3.21 8.01
C ASP A 31 -4.41 2.85 7.33
N ARG A 32 -4.82 3.62 6.30
CA ARG A 32 -5.99 3.26 5.48
C ARG A 32 -5.77 1.97 4.71
N ILE A 33 -4.59 1.76 4.13
CA ILE A 33 -4.26 0.50 3.42
C ILE A 33 -4.30 -0.68 4.40
N LYS A 34 -3.69 -0.54 5.59
CA LYS A 34 -3.76 -1.56 6.66
C LYS A 34 -5.20 -1.87 7.06
N ALA A 35 -6.03 -0.85 7.28
CA ALA A 35 -7.42 -1.03 7.63
C ALA A 35 -8.20 -1.77 6.53
N ASN A 36 -7.95 -1.46 5.26
CA ASN A 36 -8.56 -2.17 4.12
C ASN A 36 -8.20 -3.66 4.12
N LEU A 37 -6.91 -4.00 4.27
CA LEU A 37 -6.45 -5.38 4.30
C LEU A 37 -6.99 -6.14 5.52
N GLN A 38 -6.98 -5.52 6.70
CA GLN A 38 -7.57 -6.09 7.91
C GLN A 38 -9.08 -6.35 7.77
N SER A 39 -9.80 -5.47 7.07
CA SER A 39 -11.23 -5.66 6.80
C SER A 39 -11.50 -6.93 5.99
N ARG A 40 -10.55 -7.36 5.13
CA ARG A 40 -10.66 -8.60 4.34
C ARG A 40 -10.47 -9.84 5.21
N ILE A 41 -9.61 -9.78 6.23
CA ILE A 41 -9.48 -10.85 7.23
C ILE A 41 -10.79 -11.01 8.02
N LYS A 42 -11.38 -9.89 8.46
CA LYS A 42 -12.67 -9.90 9.16
C LYS A 42 -13.79 -10.51 8.32
N LYS A 43 -13.69 -10.40 6.99
CA LYS A 43 -14.63 -10.99 6.02
C LYS A 43 -14.30 -12.44 5.64
N GLY A 44 -13.22 -13.01 6.16
CA GLY A 44 -12.78 -14.38 5.85
C GLY A 44 -12.08 -14.55 4.49
N ASN A 45 -11.75 -13.45 3.80
CA ASN A 45 -11.17 -13.46 2.46
C ASN A 45 -9.63 -13.42 2.45
N MET A 46 -9.01 -13.42 3.64
CA MET A 46 -7.56 -13.31 3.80
C MET A 46 -7.15 -13.87 5.17
N THR A 47 -5.98 -14.51 5.22
CA THR A 47 -5.34 -14.99 6.45
C THR A 47 -4.39 -13.95 7.06
N LEU A 48 -4.01 -14.13 8.33
CA LEU A 48 -3.00 -13.29 8.98
C LEU A 48 -1.61 -13.40 8.30
N LYS A 49 -1.29 -14.57 7.73
CA LYS A 49 -0.05 -14.77 6.98
C LYS A 49 -0.04 -13.93 5.71
N GLU A 50 -1.11 -14.01 4.92
CA GLU A 50 -1.26 -13.22 3.70
C GLU A 50 -1.29 -11.72 3.98
N LEU A 51 -1.81 -11.29 5.13
CA LEU A 51 -1.71 -9.89 5.55
C LEU A 51 -0.25 -9.44 5.68
N GLY A 52 0.58 -10.22 6.36
CA GLY A 52 2.00 -9.91 6.53
C GLY A 52 2.73 -9.82 5.19
N GLU A 53 2.49 -10.79 4.30
CA GLU A 53 3.03 -10.80 2.94
C GLU A 53 2.58 -9.57 2.15
N ASN A 54 1.29 -9.25 2.16
CA ASN A 54 0.75 -8.08 1.47
C ASN A 54 1.33 -6.76 2.02
N LEU A 55 1.48 -6.63 3.34
CA LEU A 55 2.06 -5.44 3.95
C LEU A 55 3.55 -5.27 3.61
N SER A 56 4.28 -6.37 3.37
CA SER A 56 5.68 -6.29 2.95
C SER A 56 5.87 -5.71 1.54
N LEU A 57 4.82 -5.69 0.71
CA LEU A 57 4.83 -5.08 -0.62
C LEU A 57 4.64 -3.56 -0.60
N LEU A 58 4.27 -2.98 0.55
CA LEU A 58 4.02 -1.55 0.67
C LEU A 58 5.27 -0.84 1.20
N ASN A 59 5.80 0.08 0.39
CA ASN A 59 6.81 1.03 0.81
C ASN A 59 6.24 2.45 0.83
N GLY A 60 6.66 3.28 1.78
CA GLY A 60 6.20 4.67 1.90
C GLY A 60 7.36 5.65 1.74
N VAL A 61 7.22 6.65 0.88
CA VAL A 61 8.26 7.64 0.58
C VAL A 61 7.71 9.07 0.56
N LEU A 62 8.60 10.04 0.71
CA LEU A 62 8.27 11.47 0.64
C LEU A 62 8.92 12.16 -0.57
N ASP A 63 10.07 11.64 -0.99
CA ASP A 63 10.81 12.06 -2.17
C ASP A 63 10.51 11.15 -3.36
N TYR A 64 11.18 11.46 -4.47
CA TYR A 64 11.05 10.77 -5.75
C TYR A 64 12.31 9.97 -6.10
N GLU A 65 13.23 9.75 -5.15
CA GLU A 65 14.52 9.09 -5.48
C GLU A 65 14.32 7.66 -6.00
N SER A 66 13.27 6.98 -5.53
CA SER A 66 12.90 5.64 -5.95
C SER A 66 12.14 5.56 -7.28
N PHE A 67 11.86 6.69 -7.95
CA PHE A 67 11.02 6.70 -9.15
C PHE A 67 11.77 6.29 -10.42
N SER A 68 13.10 6.34 -10.45
CA SER A 68 13.90 5.99 -11.63
C SER A 68 13.68 4.55 -12.09
N ASP A 69 13.33 3.66 -11.16
CA ASP A 69 13.21 2.23 -11.38
C ASP A 69 11.73 1.77 -11.41
N MET A 70 10.77 2.71 -11.45
CA MET A 70 9.34 2.39 -11.45
C MET A 70 8.83 2.13 -12.87
N ASP A 71 8.14 1.01 -13.06
CA ASP A 71 7.51 0.66 -14.34
C ASP A 71 6.24 1.50 -14.63
N MET A 72 5.56 1.97 -13.59
CA MET A 72 4.29 2.70 -13.69
C MET A 72 4.10 3.66 -12.52
N VAL A 73 3.58 4.85 -12.82
CA VAL A 73 3.16 5.86 -11.83
C VAL A 73 1.69 6.18 -12.03
N ILE A 74 0.94 6.27 -10.93
CA ILE A 74 -0.48 6.63 -10.90
C ILE A 74 -0.64 7.83 -9.97
N GLU A 75 -1.25 8.91 -10.48
CA GLU A 75 -1.55 10.16 -9.76
C GLU A 75 -3.04 10.23 -9.42
#